data_AF-A0A933GZI1-F1
#
_entry.id   AF-A0A933GZI1-F1
#
_cell.length_a   1.000
_cell.length_b   1.000
_cell.length_c   1.000
_cell.angle_alpha   90.00
_cell.angle_beta   90.00
_cell.angle_gamma   90.00
#
_symmetry.space_group_name_H-M   'P 1'
#
loop_
_entity.id
_entity.type
_entity.pdbx_description
1 polymer ?
#
loop_
_entity_poly.entity_id
_entity_poly.type
_entity_poly.pdbx_seq_one_letter_code
_entity_poly.pdbx_strand_id
1 'polypeptide(L)'
;MRPILSSRVLVLLLAVGCRGGIPIAGHDDPPTREEMERRRSSPFGIEYALPLQRGSAQTPDVAEIYRGLGARWVKFQGVRWEGIEPAPPREGRHEYRFERLDEFVLAWQRAGYHVQVHLQASSAWAGSEGTGPATEGFGWKVMEFFARPPTVPKEEFLDDYEAFVEAVVERYDGDGVADLPGLVAPILDYEIESEVQHLPFWASGVEDYHRMLGIACAAVHRASPSARVLLSGIHVGEFVADDPPDDVLEARFRKATEGLPEAGVELAARVRLFLPRILSFTDRYDAVEFHSLEDTAEAIPGTVRWIRRQMGEGGREKPIWAGTRRARSRRPTRSASPRAAGSRFRTGSGSATRIKTLFFWGAIA
;
A
#
# COMPACT_ATOMS: atom_id res chain seq x y z
N MET A 1 4.28 28.44 37.29
CA MET A 1 4.21 27.26 36.40
C MET A 1 4.45 27.74 34.98
N ARG A 2 5.53 27.29 34.33
CA ARG A 2 5.86 27.64 32.93
C ARG A 2 5.36 26.52 32.01
N PRO A 3 4.71 26.81 30.87
CA PRO A 3 4.38 25.80 29.89
C PRO A 3 5.66 25.40 29.12
N ILE A 4 5.93 24.11 29.03
CA ILE A 4 7.03 23.57 28.24
C ILE A 4 6.53 23.44 26.80
N LEU A 5 7.25 24.11 25.89
CA LEU A 5 6.99 24.20 24.46
C LEU A 5 7.08 22.85 23.73
N SER A 6 6.07 22.62 22.88
CA SER A 6 6.14 22.16 21.47
C SER A 6 7.33 21.29 21.06
N SER A 7 7.07 20.00 20.86
CA SER A 7 7.88 19.13 20.00
C SER A 7 7.36 19.23 18.57
N ARG A 8 8.07 19.97 17.71
CA ARG A 8 7.87 19.93 16.26
C ARG A 8 8.31 18.56 15.72
N VAL A 9 7.38 17.83 15.11
CA VAL A 9 7.67 16.64 14.31
C VAL A 9 8.29 17.12 12.99
N LEU A 10 9.42 16.51 12.62
CA LEU A 10 10.03 16.69 11.30
C LEU A 10 9.62 15.48 10.47
N VAL A 11 8.56 15.60 9.68
CA VAL A 11 8.34 14.70 8.54
C VAL A 11 9.45 15.00 7.54
N LEU A 12 10.29 14.01 7.27
CA LEU A 12 11.20 14.06 6.15
C LEU A 12 10.37 13.79 4.88
N LEU A 13 9.57 14.78 4.49
CA LEU A 13 9.35 15.01 3.07
C LEU A 13 10.75 15.33 2.55
N LEU A 14 11.28 14.49 1.66
CA LEU A 14 12.33 14.96 0.75
C LEU A 14 11.68 15.99 -0.18
N ALA A 15 11.34 17.17 0.37
CA ALA A 15 11.36 18.39 -0.40
C ALA A 15 12.84 18.61 -0.69
N VAL A 16 13.30 18.01 -1.78
CA VAL A 16 14.60 18.33 -2.38
C VAL A 16 14.46 19.75 -2.90
N GLY A 17 14.62 20.72 -2.01
CA GLY A 17 14.92 22.10 -2.34
C GLY A 17 16.36 22.18 -2.84
N CYS A 18 16.68 21.44 -3.91
CA CYS A 18 17.95 21.59 -4.60
C CYS A 18 17.90 22.88 -5.41
N ARG A 19 18.31 23.99 -4.78
CA ARG A 19 18.77 25.18 -5.50
C ARG A 19 20.13 24.99 -6.19
N GLY A 20 20.67 23.78 -6.21
CA GLY A 20 21.78 23.38 -7.06
C GLY A 20 21.35 22.14 -7.84
N GLY A 21 21.13 22.29 -9.14
CA GLY A 21 20.76 21.19 -10.02
C GLY A 21 21.78 20.06 -9.88
N ILE A 22 21.34 18.90 -9.41
CA ILE A 22 22.05 17.67 -9.68
C ILE A 22 22.06 17.56 -11.21
N PRO A 23 23.22 17.42 -11.88
CA PRO A 23 23.24 17.22 -13.32
C PRO A 23 22.50 15.92 -13.62
N ILE A 24 21.23 16.06 -14.01
CA ILE A 24 20.44 14.98 -14.59
C ILE A 24 21.10 14.73 -15.94
N ALA A 25 21.81 13.62 -16.09
CA ALA A 25 22.30 13.21 -17.40
C ALA A 25 21.07 13.01 -18.29
N GLY A 26 20.79 13.99 -19.14
CA GLY A 26 19.70 13.95 -20.10
C GLY A 26 19.91 12.76 -21.02
N HIS A 27 19.12 11.72 -20.83
CA HIS A 27 18.75 10.89 -21.95
C HIS A 27 17.50 11.58 -22.49
N ASP A 28 17.65 12.33 -23.57
CA ASP A 28 16.54 13.10 -24.15
C ASP A 28 15.49 12.17 -24.79
N ASP A 29 15.88 10.93 -25.07
CA ASP A 29 15.01 9.91 -25.65
C ASP A 29 14.43 8.97 -24.57
N PRO A 30 13.11 8.68 -24.64
CA PRO A 30 12.51 7.66 -23.79
C PRO A 30 13.11 6.28 -24.07
N PRO A 31 13.14 5.38 -23.08
CA PRO A 31 13.66 4.04 -23.28
C PRO A 31 12.83 3.31 -24.33
N THR A 32 13.49 2.48 -25.12
CA THR A 32 12.82 1.58 -26.06
C THR A 32 12.06 0.48 -25.32
N ARG A 33 11.09 -0.18 -25.98
CA ARG A 33 10.39 -1.36 -25.43
C ARG A 33 11.36 -2.47 -25.02
N GLU A 34 12.42 -2.68 -25.81
CA GLU A 34 13.47 -3.67 -25.51
C GLU A 34 14.27 -3.30 -24.25
N GLU A 35 14.60 -2.01 -24.08
CA GLU A 35 15.25 -1.51 -22.87
C GLU A 35 14.37 -1.65 -21.63
N MET A 36 13.08 -1.36 -21.77
CA MET A 36 12.09 -1.59 -20.72
C MET A 36 12.07 -3.07 -20.34
N GLU A 37 11.98 -3.97 -21.31
CA GLU A 37 11.92 -5.41 -21.01
C GLU A 37 13.17 -5.92 -20.29
N ARG A 38 14.37 -5.50 -20.69
CA ARG A 38 15.62 -5.82 -19.96
C ARG A 38 15.57 -5.36 -18.50
N ARG A 39 14.97 -4.20 -18.23
CA ARG A 39 14.85 -3.60 -16.88
C ARG A 39 13.82 -4.32 -16.00
N ARG A 40 12.91 -5.12 -16.56
CA ARG A 40 11.85 -5.84 -15.82
C ARG A 40 12.40 -6.78 -14.75
N SER A 41 13.61 -7.30 -14.96
CA SER A 41 14.32 -8.18 -14.00
C SER A 41 14.78 -7.48 -12.72
N SER A 42 14.69 -6.15 -12.64
CA SER A 42 15.05 -5.39 -11.43
C SER A 42 14.14 -5.77 -10.25
N PRO A 43 14.69 -6.07 -9.07
CA PRO A 43 13.90 -6.38 -7.88
C PRO A 43 13.52 -5.13 -7.06
N PHE A 44 13.88 -3.92 -7.53
CA PHE A 44 13.78 -2.70 -6.74
C PHE A 44 12.87 -1.65 -7.38
N GLY A 45 11.99 -1.09 -6.57
CA GLY A 45 10.99 -0.11 -6.95
C GLY A 45 10.74 0.97 -5.90
N ILE A 46 9.83 1.88 -6.25
CA ILE A 46 9.41 3.01 -5.43
C ILE A 46 7.90 2.94 -5.26
N GLU A 47 7.43 3.29 -4.08
CA GLU A 47 6.01 3.35 -3.77
C GLU A 47 5.56 4.80 -3.53
N TYR A 48 4.24 4.98 -3.47
CA TYR A 48 3.52 6.21 -3.18
C TYR A 48 3.54 7.20 -4.33
N ALA A 49 3.56 6.74 -5.58
CA ALA A 49 3.12 7.58 -6.68
C ALA A 49 1.59 7.70 -6.64
N LEU A 50 1.05 8.91 -6.48
CA LEU A 50 -0.37 9.14 -6.19
C LEU A 50 -1.04 9.88 -7.37
N PRO A 51 -1.25 9.19 -8.52
CA PRO A 51 -1.66 9.84 -9.76
C PRO A 51 -2.99 10.57 -9.63
N LEU A 52 -3.98 10.06 -8.88
CA LEU A 52 -5.33 10.64 -8.83
C LEU A 52 -5.64 11.44 -7.56
N GLN A 53 -4.67 11.59 -6.64
CA GLN A 53 -4.90 12.33 -5.40
C GLN A 53 -4.85 13.84 -5.63
N ARG A 54 -5.98 14.53 -5.42
CA ARG A 54 -6.04 16.00 -5.47
C ARG A 54 -5.17 16.61 -4.36
N GLY A 55 -4.38 17.63 -4.72
CA GLY A 55 -3.52 18.35 -3.78
C GLY A 55 -2.28 17.58 -3.33
N SER A 56 -1.98 16.41 -3.91
CA SER A 56 -0.68 15.79 -3.72
C SER A 56 0.40 16.70 -4.30
N ALA A 57 1.53 16.85 -3.60
CA ALA A 57 2.69 17.59 -4.10
C ALA A 57 3.44 16.84 -5.22
N GLN A 58 2.88 15.71 -5.68
CA GLN A 58 3.50 14.87 -6.69
C GLN A 58 3.05 15.31 -8.08
N THR A 59 4.00 15.80 -8.85
CA THR A 59 3.87 15.98 -10.28
C THR A 59 4.49 14.77 -10.98
N PRO A 60 4.11 14.49 -12.25
CA PRO A 60 4.77 13.45 -13.04
C PRO A 60 6.30 13.59 -13.10
N ASP A 61 6.84 14.81 -12.90
CA ASP A 61 8.28 15.11 -12.91
C ASP A 61 9.06 14.42 -11.78
N VAL A 62 8.39 13.95 -10.72
CA VAL A 62 9.06 13.22 -9.63
C VAL A 62 9.75 11.95 -10.13
N ALA A 63 9.28 11.38 -11.25
CA ALA A 63 9.89 10.21 -11.88
C ALA A 63 11.36 10.45 -12.26
N GLU A 64 11.68 11.66 -12.74
CA GLU A 64 13.05 12.05 -13.11
C GLU A 64 13.96 12.21 -11.89
N ILE A 65 13.44 12.72 -10.78
CA ILE A 65 14.19 12.83 -9.52
C ILE A 65 14.65 11.45 -9.06
N TYR A 66 13.76 10.46 -9.20
CA TYR A 66 14.04 9.11 -8.74
C TYR A 66 14.88 8.29 -9.71
N ARG A 67 14.92 8.63 -11.01
CA ARG A 67 15.60 7.86 -12.06
C ARG A 67 17.04 7.46 -11.71
N GLY A 68 17.75 8.34 -11.01
CA GLY A 68 19.13 8.13 -10.54
C GLY A 68 19.30 7.12 -9.40
N LEU A 69 18.22 6.64 -8.76
CA LEU A 69 18.29 5.74 -7.60
C LEU A 69 18.45 4.25 -7.97
N GLY A 70 18.44 3.91 -9.26
CA GLY A 70 18.52 2.51 -9.71
C GLY A 70 17.20 1.74 -9.59
N ALA A 71 16.13 2.35 -9.06
CA ALA A 71 14.79 1.79 -9.10
C ALA A 71 14.28 1.67 -10.55
N ARG A 72 13.49 0.62 -10.81
CA ARG A 72 12.91 0.34 -12.13
C ARG A 72 11.42 0.01 -12.08
N TRP A 73 10.85 0.00 -10.89
CA TRP A 73 9.43 -0.22 -10.66
C TRP A 73 8.84 0.97 -9.90
N VAL A 74 7.60 1.31 -10.19
CA VAL A 74 6.81 2.26 -9.42
C VAL A 74 5.44 1.67 -9.13
N LYS A 75 4.98 1.78 -7.88
CA LYS A 75 3.60 1.46 -7.50
C LYS A 75 2.76 2.72 -7.46
N PHE A 76 1.76 2.77 -8.33
CA PHE A 76 0.72 3.79 -8.35
C PHE A 76 -0.34 3.44 -7.33
N GLN A 77 -0.46 4.23 -6.27
CA GLN A 77 -1.46 4.06 -5.25
C GLN A 77 -2.69 4.92 -5.50
N GLY A 78 -3.85 4.40 -5.10
CA GLY A 78 -5.08 5.18 -5.07
C GLY A 78 -5.70 5.42 -6.44
N VAL A 79 -5.53 4.47 -7.37
CA VAL A 79 -6.28 4.47 -8.64
C VAL A 79 -7.69 3.98 -8.33
N ARG A 80 -8.53 4.93 -7.89
CA ARG A 80 -9.92 4.67 -7.48
C ARG A 80 -10.86 4.70 -8.67
N TRP A 81 -11.87 3.83 -8.64
CA TRP A 81 -12.95 3.79 -9.63
C TRP A 81 -13.61 5.17 -9.80
N GLU A 82 -13.96 5.87 -8.71
CA GLU A 82 -14.53 7.24 -8.78
C GLU A 82 -13.62 8.27 -9.48
N GLY A 83 -12.30 8.03 -9.50
CA GLY A 83 -11.33 8.90 -10.14
C GLY A 83 -11.33 8.74 -11.66
N ILE A 84 -11.63 7.53 -12.15
CA ILE A 84 -11.66 7.18 -13.57
C ILE A 84 -13.10 7.27 -14.11
N GLU A 85 -14.09 6.77 -13.38
CA GLU A 85 -15.52 6.79 -13.74
C GLU A 85 -16.35 7.48 -12.64
N PRO A 86 -16.40 8.82 -12.64
CA PRO A 86 -17.05 9.58 -11.56
C PRO A 86 -18.58 9.55 -11.59
N ALA A 87 -19.19 9.04 -12.66
CA ALA A 87 -20.65 8.98 -12.85
C ALA A 87 -21.04 7.61 -13.40
N PRO A 88 -22.25 7.11 -13.08
CA PRO A 88 -22.72 5.84 -13.61
C PRO A 88 -22.85 5.89 -15.14
N PRO A 89 -22.84 4.72 -15.81
CA PRO A 89 -23.06 4.63 -17.25
C PRO A 89 -24.36 5.32 -17.68
N ARG A 90 -24.32 5.97 -18.84
CA ARG A 90 -25.51 6.59 -19.45
C ARG A 90 -25.96 5.74 -20.62
N GLU A 91 -27.21 5.28 -20.57
CA GLU A 91 -27.79 4.43 -21.63
C GLU A 91 -26.92 3.17 -21.89
N GLY A 92 -26.34 2.61 -20.82
CA GLY A 92 -25.45 1.44 -20.89
C GLY A 92 -24.05 1.72 -21.44
N ARG A 93 -23.63 2.99 -21.53
CA ARG A 93 -22.29 3.38 -21.98
C ARG A 93 -21.47 3.98 -20.85
N HIS A 94 -20.29 3.41 -20.62
CA HIS A 94 -19.30 3.91 -19.67
C HIS A 94 -18.57 5.14 -20.23
N GLU A 95 -18.28 6.11 -19.36
CA GLU A 95 -17.50 7.31 -19.67
C GLU A 95 -16.28 7.38 -18.72
N TYR A 96 -15.11 6.96 -19.21
CA TYR A 96 -13.87 6.94 -18.44
C TYR A 96 -13.02 8.20 -18.65
N ARG A 97 -12.28 8.59 -17.61
CA ARG A 97 -11.39 9.76 -17.55
C ARG A 97 -9.97 9.31 -17.22
N PHE A 98 -9.21 8.95 -18.25
CA PHE A 98 -7.86 8.41 -18.10
C PHE A 98 -6.76 9.48 -18.09
N GLU A 99 -7.06 10.74 -18.43
CA GLU A 99 -6.07 11.74 -18.81
C GLU A 99 -4.95 11.90 -17.77
N ARG A 100 -5.32 11.97 -16.50
CA ARG A 100 -4.36 12.14 -15.40
C ARG A 100 -3.56 10.86 -15.11
N LEU A 101 -4.17 9.69 -15.26
CA LEU A 101 -3.45 8.42 -15.11
C LEU A 101 -2.48 8.22 -16.28
N ASP A 102 -2.93 8.50 -17.50
CA ASP A 102 -2.15 8.48 -18.74
C ASP A 102 -0.89 9.36 -18.63
N GLU A 103 -1.04 10.60 -18.17
CA GLU A 103 0.08 11.52 -17.92
C GLU A 103 1.14 10.92 -16.99
N PHE A 104 0.70 10.28 -15.89
CA PHE A 104 1.60 9.63 -14.94
C PHE A 104 2.25 8.39 -15.56
N VAL A 105 1.49 7.51 -16.22
CA VAL A 105 2.04 6.30 -16.87
C VAL A 105 3.13 6.70 -17.86
N LEU A 106 2.85 7.67 -18.74
CA LEU A 106 3.82 8.14 -19.72
C LEU A 106 5.06 8.75 -19.05
N ALA A 107 4.90 9.60 -18.04
CA ALA A 107 6.05 10.21 -17.36
C ALA A 107 6.96 9.17 -16.70
N TRP A 108 6.38 8.21 -15.98
CA TRP A 108 7.14 7.17 -15.30
C TRP A 108 7.79 6.18 -16.29
N GLN A 109 7.10 5.81 -17.37
CA GLN A 109 7.70 4.97 -18.40
C GLN A 109 8.81 5.67 -19.18
N ARG A 110 8.67 6.98 -19.47
CA ARG A 110 9.74 7.80 -20.07
C ARG A 110 10.97 7.88 -19.17
N ALA A 111 10.77 7.94 -17.85
CA ALA A 111 11.85 7.85 -16.86
C ALA A 111 12.41 6.41 -16.70
N GLY A 112 11.79 5.42 -17.36
CA GLY A 112 12.24 4.05 -17.47
C GLY A 112 11.82 3.12 -16.33
N TYR A 113 10.62 3.36 -15.80
CA TYR A 113 9.97 2.54 -14.80
C TYR A 113 8.87 1.66 -15.39
N HIS A 114 8.81 0.43 -14.93
CA HIS A 114 7.61 -0.40 -14.99
C HIS A 114 6.62 0.08 -13.95
N VAL A 115 5.34 0.04 -14.27
CA VAL A 115 4.26 0.49 -13.38
C VAL A 115 3.53 -0.73 -12.84
N GLN A 116 3.30 -0.72 -11.54
CA GLN A 116 2.31 -1.52 -10.84
C GLN A 116 1.15 -0.59 -10.46
N VAL A 117 -0.09 -1.03 -10.62
CA VAL A 117 -1.29 -0.23 -10.32
C VAL A 117 -2.05 -0.85 -9.14
N HIS A 118 -2.31 -0.05 -8.10
CA HIS A 118 -3.25 -0.39 -7.04
C HIS A 118 -4.64 0.18 -7.39
N LEU A 119 -5.55 -0.72 -7.75
CA LEU A 119 -6.94 -0.44 -8.08
C LEU A 119 -7.83 -0.50 -6.85
N GLN A 120 -8.74 0.47 -6.73
CA GLN A 120 -9.72 0.52 -5.65
C GLN A 120 -11.14 0.63 -6.20
N ALA A 121 -12.05 -0.16 -5.64
CA ALA A 121 -13.47 -0.19 -5.97
C ALA A 121 -14.26 1.02 -5.43
N SER A 122 -13.59 1.98 -4.77
CA SER A 122 -14.24 3.20 -4.27
C SER A 122 -14.99 3.93 -5.37
N SER A 123 -16.33 3.95 -5.28
CA SER A 123 -17.22 4.67 -6.18
C SER A 123 -18.35 5.33 -5.41
N ALA A 124 -18.58 6.62 -5.65
CA ALA A 124 -19.66 7.36 -4.98
C ALA A 124 -21.06 6.91 -5.40
N TRP A 125 -21.20 6.30 -6.58
CA TRP A 125 -22.48 5.86 -7.15
C TRP A 125 -22.67 4.34 -7.07
N ALA A 126 -21.59 3.56 -7.11
CA ALA A 126 -21.64 2.09 -7.09
C ALA A 126 -21.34 1.47 -5.72
N GLY A 127 -20.63 2.16 -4.83
CA GLY A 127 -20.23 1.60 -3.52
C GLY A 127 -21.42 1.26 -2.63
N SER A 128 -21.32 0.15 -1.91
CA SER A 128 -22.29 -0.23 -0.87
C SER A 128 -22.15 0.66 0.36
N GLU A 129 -23.22 0.79 1.15
CA GLU A 129 -23.10 1.32 2.52
C GLU A 129 -22.16 0.39 3.31
N GLY A 130 -21.15 0.97 3.96
CA GLY A 130 -20.16 0.19 4.71
C GLY A 130 -20.84 -0.59 5.84
N THR A 131 -20.60 -1.89 5.90
CA THR A 131 -21.05 -2.77 6.99
C THR A 131 -20.08 -2.78 8.19
N GLY A 132 -19.08 -1.89 8.19
CA GLY A 132 -18.10 -1.77 9.26
C GLY A 132 -18.73 -1.29 10.57
N PRO A 133 -18.19 -1.69 11.74
CA PRO A 133 -18.73 -1.27 13.02
C PRO A 133 -18.79 0.26 13.09
N ALA A 134 -19.89 0.78 13.65
CA ALA A 134 -20.06 2.20 13.89
C ALA A 134 -18.83 2.73 14.63
N THR A 135 -18.10 3.65 14.01
CA THR A 135 -16.85 4.21 14.54
C THR A 135 -17.09 5.22 15.68
N GLU A 136 -18.16 5.03 16.45
CA GLU A 136 -18.47 5.82 17.64
C GLU A 136 -17.35 5.61 18.66
N GLY A 137 -16.48 6.62 18.82
CA GLY A 137 -15.40 6.64 19.82
C GLY A 137 -13.99 6.71 19.25
N PHE A 138 -13.78 6.54 17.94
CA PHE A 138 -12.48 6.77 17.32
C PHE A 138 -12.34 8.24 16.92
N GLY A 139 -11.17 8.85 17.19
CA GLY A 139 -10.94 10.28 16.97
C GLY A 139 -11.28 10.73 15.55
N TRP A 140 -12.39 11.44 15.42
CA TRP A 140 -12.98 12.03 14.20
C TRP A 140 -11.97 12.58 13.17
N LYS A 141 -10.85 13.17 13.62
CA LYS A 141 -9.88 13.84 12.74
C LYS A 141 -8.99 12.92 11.91
N VAL A 142 -8.74 11.67 12.32
CA VAL A 142 -8.00 10.70 11.50
C VAL A 142 -8.93 10.08 10.46
N MET A 143 -10.21 9.94 10.81
CA MET A 143 -11.23 9.35 9.94
C MET A 143 -11.73 10.29 8.86
N GLU A 144 -11.66 11.62 9.05
CA GLU A 144 -12.03 12.59 8.01
C GLU A 144 -11.13 12.48 6.76
N PHE A 145 -9.88 12.02 6.93
CA PHE A 145 -8.96 11.70 5.81
C PHE A 145 -9.35 10.40 5.07
N PHE A 146 -9.99 9.46 5.77
CA PHE A 146 -10.47 8.17 5.26
C PHE A 146 -12.01 8.12 5.20
N ALA A 147 -12.67 9.28 5.02
CA ALA A 147 -14.09 9.46 5.33
C ALA A 147 -15.07 8.51 4.61
N ARG A 148 -14.61 7.79 3.58
CA ARG A 148 -15.35 6.72 2.89
C ARG A 148 -14.37 5.60 2.54
N PRO A 149 -14.12 4.63 3.46
CA PRO A 149 -13.34 3.45 3.10
C PRO A 149 -14.01 2.71 1.92
N PRO A 150 -13.23 2.10 1.02
CA PRO A 150 -13.77 1.24 -0.02
C PRO A 150 -14.69 0.15 0.57
N THR A 151 -15.74 -0.17 -0.18
CA THR A 151 -16.67 -1.25 0.07
C THR A 151 -16.81 -2.08 -1.19
N VAL A 152 -17.36 -3.28 -1.06
CA VAL A 152 -17.81 -4.02 -2.24
C VAL A 152 -18.84 -3.17 -3.01
N PRO A 153 -18.79 -3.15 -4.35
CA PRO A 153 -19.86 -2.54 -5.15
C PRO A 153 -21.21 -3.16 -4.80
N LYS A 154 -22.30 -2.38 -4.88
CA LYS A 154 -23.66 -2.93 -4.71
C LYS A 154 -23.93 -3.95 -5.80
N GLU A 155 -24.83 -4.89 -5.50
CA GLU A 155 -25.13 -6.03 -6.36
C GLU A 155 -25.44 -5.62 -7.80
N GLU A 156 -26.21 -4.55 -7.96
CA GLU A 156 -26.63 -4.04 -9.27
C GLU A 156 -25.53 -3.34 -10.07
N PHE A 157 -24.33 -3.14 -9.51
CA PHE A 157 -23.19 -2.46 -10.17
C PHE A 157 -21.92 -3.33 -10.25
N LEU A 158 -22.04 -4.65 -10.09
CA LEU A 158 -20.87 -5.54 -10.18
C LEU A 158 -20.37 -5.70 -11.61
N ASP A 159 -21.28 -5.74 -12.58
CA ASP A 159 -20.91 -5.77 -14.00
C ASP A 159 -20.20 -4.47 -14.40
N ASP A 160 -20.60 -3.33 -13.80
CA ASP A 160 -19.93 -2.06 -14.02
C ASP A 160 -18.52 -2.04 -13.39
N TYR A 161 -18.34 -2.67 -12.24
CA TYR A 161 -17.02 -2.83 -11.64
C TYR A 161 -16.12 -3.71 -12.50
N GLU A 162 -16.65 -4.80 -13.06
CA GLU A 162 -15.95 -5.64 -14.03
C GLU A 162 -15.50 -4.82 -15.25
N ALA A 163 -16.42 -4.06 -15.84
CA ALA A 163 -16.15 -3.20 -17.00
C ALA A 163 -15.10 -2.13 -16.70
N PHE A 164 -15.11 -1.54 -15.50
CA PHE A 164 -14.09 -0.60 -15.05
C PHE A 164 -12.71 -1.26 -14.99
N VAL A 165 -12.59 -2.44 -14.37
CA VAL A 165 -11.31 -3.15 -14.26
C VAL A 165 -10.80 -3.52 -15.65
N GLU A 166 -11.67 -4.08 -16.50
CA GLU A 166 -11.34 -4.46 -17.89
C GLU A 166 -10.84 -3.24 -18.68
N ALA A 167 -11.54 -2.10 -18.60
CA ALA A 167 -11.17 -0.87 -19.30
C ALA A 167 -9.83 -0.28 -18.83
N VAL A 168 -9.49 -0.38 -17.54
CA VAL A 168 -8.18 0.06 -17.05
C VAL A 168 -7.07 -0.85 -17.57
N VAL A 169 -7.29 -2.16 -17.64
CA VAL A 169 -6.29 -3.11 -18.11
C VAL A 169 -6.07 -2.97 -19.61
N GLU A 170 -7.14 -2.97 -20.41
CA GLU A 170 -7.13 -2.73 -21.87
C GLU A 170 -6.37 -1.46 -22.23
N ARG A 171 -6.55 -0.38 -21.44
CA ARG A 171 -5.88 0.90 -21.69
C ARG A 171 -4.35 0.79 -21.68
N TYR A 172 -3.79 -0.19 -20.97
CA TYR A 172 -2.36 -0.28 -20.67
C TYR A 172 -1.74 -1.66 -20.93
N ASP A 173 -2.40 -2.54 -21.68
CA ASP A 173 -1.94 -3.93 -21.89
C ASP A 173 -0.93 -4.09 -23.03
N GLY A 174 -0.78 -3.08 -23.89
CA GLY A 174 0.24 -2.99 -24.93
C GLY A 174 0.04 -3.95 -26.12
N ASP A 175 -1.20 -4.38 -26.38
CA ASP A 175 -1.55 -5.31 -27.47
C ASP A 175 -1.83 -4.61 -28.83
N GLY A 176 -1.98 -3.28 -28.81
CA GLY A 176 -2.26 -2.42 -29.96
C GLY A 176 -3.74 -2.03 -30.14
N VAL A 177 -4.65 -2.53 -29.31
CA VAL A 177 -6.09 -2.21 -29.30
C VAL A 177 -6.36 -1.25 -28.15
N ALA A 178 -6.98 -0.10 -28.44
CA ALA A 178 -7.35 0.93 -27.46
C ALA A 178 -6.26 1.40 -26.44
N ASP A 179 -5.01 1.01 -26.67
CA ASP A 179 -3.83 1.34 -25.88
C ASP A 179 -3.62 2.84 -25.70
N LEU A 180 -2.96 3.20 -24.60
CA LEU A 180 -2.40 4.53 -24.39
C LEU A 180 -1.47 4.93 -25.55
N PRO A 181 -1.79 5.99 -26.32
CA PRO A 181 -0.86 6.48 -27.33
C PRO A 181 0.47 6.88 -26.70
N GLY A 182 1.56 6.24 -27.16
CA GLY A 182 2.90 6.44 -26.62
C GLY A 182 3.26 5.55 -25.42
N LEU A 183 2.42 4.57 -25.08
CA LEU A 183 2.77 3.51 -24.13
C LEU A 183 4.05 2.80 -24.59
N VAL A 184 5.02 2.71 -23.69
CA VAL A 184 6.35 2.13 -23.98
C VAL A 184 6.39 0.65 -23.60
N ALA A 185 5.74 0.29 -22.49
CA ALA A 185 5.67 -1.06 -21.97
C ALA A 185 4.28 -1.34 -21.38
N PRO A 186 3.81 -2.59 -21.41
CA PRO A 186 2.53 -2.94 -20.81
C PRO A 186 2.61 -2.90 -19.27
N ILE A 187 1.51 -2.52 -18.64
CA ILE A 187 1.29 -2.66 -17.20
C ILE A 187 0.78 -4.07 -16.94
N LEU A 188 1.58 -4.87 -16.22
CA LEU A 188 1.30 -6.29 -15.99
C LEU A 188 0.88 -6.59 -14.57
N ASP A 189 0.84 -5.61 -13.66
CA ASP A 189 0.71 -5.87 -12.23
C ASP A 189 -0.37 -4.98 -11.62
N TYR A 190 -1.48 -5.60 -11.24
CA TYR A 190 -2.67 -4.95 -10.71
C TYR A 190 -2.98 -5.47 -9.29
N GLU A 191 -2.69 -4.66 -8.28
CA GLU A 191 -3.10 -4.92 -6.89
C GLU A 191 -4.55 -4.50 -6.70
N ILE A 192 -5.35 -5.39 -6.11
CA ILE A 192 -6.79 -5.17 -5.87
C ILE A 192 -7.03 -4.85 -4.41
N GLU A 193 -7.33 -3.57 -4.16
CA GLU A 193 -7.37 -2.90 -2.84
C GLU A 193 -6.06 -3.01 -2.06
N SER A 194 -5.95 -2.29 -0.94
CA SER A 194 -4.77 -2.35 -0.07
C SER A 194 -5.19 -2.43 1.39
N GLU A 195 -4.45 -3.19 2.19
CA GLU A 195 -4.67 -3.37 3.62
C GLU A 195 -6.14 -3.70 4.02
N VAL A 196 -6.84 -4.53 3.25
CA VAL A 196 -8.27 -4.84 3.45
C VAL A 196 -8.62 -5.42 4.84
N GLN A 197 -7.62 -5.92 5.57
CA GLN A 197 -7.75 -6.34 6.95
C GLN A 197 -8.06 -5.18 7.93
N HIS A 198 -7.80 -3.94 7.53
CA HIS A 198 -7.97 -2.73 8.34
C HIS A 198 -9.20 -1.93 7.88
N LEU A 199 -10.12 -1.62 8.81
CA LEU A 199 -11.37 -0.92 8.53
C LEU A 199 -11.24 0.41 7.75
N PRO A 200 -10.21 1.25 7.98
CA PRO A 200 -10.04 2.48 7.20
C PRO A 200 -9.78 2.27 5.70
N PHE A 201 -9.38 1.05 5.30
CA PHE A 201 -9.06 0.71 3.91
C PHE A 201 -10.06 -0.27 3.29
N TRP A 202 -10.89 -0.94 4.09
CA TRP A 202 -11.95 -1.81 3.61
C TRP A 202 -13.03 -2.00 4.67
N ALA A 203 -14.23 -1.49 4.40
CA ALA A 203 -15.35 -1.55 5.34
C ALA A 203 -16.23 -2.80 5.18
N SER A 204 -16.06 -3.58 4.12
CA SER A 204 -16.85 -4.80 3.86
C SER A 204 -16.22 -6.04 4.52
N GLY A 205 -16.89 -7.19 4.40
CA GLY A 205 -16.41 -8.47 4.93
C GLY A 205 -15.29 -9.11 4.11
N VAL A 206 -14.75 -10.22 4.62
CA VAL A 206 -13.73 -11.00 3.92
C VAL A 206 -14.28 -11.75 2.70
N GLU A 207 -15.53 -12.22 2.77
CA GLU A 207 -16.19 -12.87 1.64
C GLU A 207 -16.64 -11.86 0.58
N ASP A 208 -16.94 -10.63 0.97
CA ASP A 208 -17.16 -9.53 0.02
C ASP A 208 -15.89 -9.23 -0.77
N TYR A 209 -14.74 -9.18 -0.07
CA TYR A 209 -13.44 -9.04 -0.73
C TYR A 209 -13.13 -10.22 -1.64
N HIS A 210 -13.38 -11.46 -1.19
CA HIS A 210 -13.20 -12.67 -2.00
C HIS A 210 -13.95 -12.57 -3.33
N ARG A 211 -15.22 -12.18 -3.26
CA ARG A 211 -16.07 -12.03 -4.44
C ARG A 211 -15.57 -10.95 -5.39
N MET A 212 -15.29 -9.77 -4.86
CA MET A 212 -14.78 -8.64 -5.66
C MET A 212 -13.42 -8.97 -6.30
N LEU A 213 -12.52 -9.61 -5.55
CA LEU A 213 -11.23 -10.07 -6.04
C LEU A 213 -11.42 -11.08 -7.19
N GLY A 214 -12.40 -11.97 -7.08
CA GLY A 214 -12.75 -12.90 -8.15
C GLY A 214 -13.24 -12.23 -9.44
N ILE A 215 -14.05 -11.17 -9.33
CA ILE A 215 -14.51 -10.38 -10.48
C ILE A 215 -13.31 -9.65 -11.13
N ALA A 216 -12.51 -8.96 -10.32
CA ALA A 216 -11.33 -8.26 -10.81
C ALA A 216 -10.34 -9.21 -11.48
N CYS A 217 -10.12 -10.40 -10.90
CA CYS A 217 -9.22 -11.40 -11.47
C CYS A 217 -9.67 -11.86 -12.85
N ALA A 218 -10.97 -12.16 -13.02
CA ALA A 218 -11.52 -12.55 -14.30
C ALA A 218 -11.40 -11.41 -15.34
N ALA A 219 -11.71 -10.17 -14.95
CA ALA A 219 -11.60 -9.00 -15.83
C ALA A 219 -10.16 -8.75 -16.30
N VAL A 220 -9.18 -8.80 -15.37
CA VAL A 220 -7.76 -8.61 -15.68
C VAL A 220 -7.28 -9.65 -16.69
N HIS A 221 -7.56 -10.93 -16.46
CA HIS A 221 -7.11 -11.99 -17.37
C HIS A 221 -7.87 -12.01 -18.70
N ARG A 222 -9.10 -11.48 -18.74
CA ARG A 222 -9.89 -11.34 -19.97
C ARG A 222 -9.31 -10.25 -20.87
N ALA A 223 -9.00 -9.08 -20.31
CA ALA A 223 -8.34 -8.00 -21.03
C ALA A 223 -6.92 -8.41 -21.44
N SER A 224 -6.11 -8.87 -20.48
CA SER A 224 -4.73 -9.24 -20.74
C SER A 224 -4.35 -10.57 -20.06
N PRO A 225 -4.22 -11.67 -20.82
CA PRO A 225 -3.77 -12.96 -20.29
C PRO A 225 -2.34 -12.94 -19.73
N SER A 226 -1.56 -11.89 -20.01
CA SER A 226 -0.20 -11.71 -19.49
C SER A 226 -0.16 -10.88 -18.20
N ALA A 227 -1.26 -10.21 -17.84
CA ALA A 227 -1.36 -9.43 -16.62
C ALA A 227 -1.55 -10.34 -15.40
N ARG A 228 -1.11 -9.83 -14.24
CA ARG A 228 -1.14 -10.49 -12.95
C ARG A 228 -1.99 -9.71 -11.98
N VAL A 229 -2.75 -10.46 -11.20
CA VAL A 229 -3.55 -9.96 -10.10
C VAL A 229 -2.77 -10.13 -8.81
N LEU A 230 -2.49 -9.03 -8.14
CA LEU A 230 -1.85 -9.01 -6.83
C LEU A 230 -2.93 -8.97 -5.76
N LEU A 231 -2.83 -9.87 -4.78
CA LEU A 231 -3.62 -9.79 -3.55
C LEU A 231 -3.37 -8.44 -2.88
N SER A 232 -4.38 -7.91 -2.20
CA SER A 232 -4.28 -6.67 -1.42
C SER A 232 -2.99 -6.63 -0.60
N GLY A 233 -2.27 -5.52 -0.66
CA GLY A 233 -1.05 -5.30 0.12
C GLY A 233 -1.31 -5.50 1.61
N ILE A 234 -0.91 -6.66 2.13
CA ILE A 234 -1.21 -7.02 3.51
C ILE A 234 -0.19 -6.42 4.48
N HIS A 235 -0.64 -5.96 5.63
CA HIS A 235 0.23 -5.54 6.71
C HIS A 235 -0.01 -6.45 7.91
N VAL A 236 0.98 -7.28 8.19
CA VAL A 236 0.94 -8.32 9.24
C VAL A 236 1.50 -7.83 10.57
N GLY A 237 2.26 -6.73 10.56
CA GLY A 237 2.93 -6.17 11.73
C GLY A 237 4.05 -7.07 12.28
N GLU A 238 4.59 -6.68 13.44
CA GLU A 238 5.63 -7.43 14.15
C GLU A 238 5.16 -8.82 14.65
N PHE A 239 3.86 -9.12 14.59
CA PHE A 239 3.29 -10.35 15.13
C PHE A 239 3.84 -11.62 14.48
N VAL A 240 4.20 -11.55 13.20
CA VAL A 240 4.66 -12.71 12.40
C VAL A 240 6.08 -12.55 11.87
N ALA A 241 6.80 -11.52 12.32
CA ALA A 241 8.14 -11.16 11.82
C ALA A 241 9.18 -12.30 11.95
N ASP A 242 8.95 -13.27 12.82
CA ASP A 242 9.79 -14.44 13.04
C ASP A 242 9.13 -15.78 12.63
N ASP A 243 7.97 -15.76 11.97
CA ASP A 243 7.16 -16.94 11.63
C ASP A 243 6.85 -17.84 12.85
N PRO A 244 6.18 -17.29 13.88
CA PRO A 244 5.94 -18.04 15.10
C PRO A 244 4.95 -19.20 14.86
N PRO A 245 5.01 -20.27 15.67
CA PRO A 245 3.93 -21.24 15.79
C PRO A 245 2.61 -20.56 16.21
N ASP A 246 1.48 -21.20 15.89
CA ASP A 246 0.14 -20.58 16.06
C ASP A 246 -0.20 -20.29 17.53
N ASP A 247 0.25 -21.11 18.48
CA ASP A 247 0.06 -20.89 19.92
C ASP A 247 0.82 -19.65 20.43
N VAL A 248 2.04 -19.43 19.91
CA VAL A 248 2.84 -18.24 20.20
C VAL A 248 2.18 -17.00 19.59
N LEU A 249 1.67 -17.09 18.36
CA LEU A 249 0.94 -16.01 17.71
C LEU A 249 -0.32 -15.64 18.51
N GLU A 250 -1.08 -16.64 18.97
CA GLU A 250 -2.27 -16.45 19.80
C GLU A 250 -1.93 -15.79 21.15
N ALA A 251 -0.83 -16.21 21.78
CA ALA A 251 -0.36 -15.57 23.01
C ALA A 251 0.06 -14.10 22.79
N ARG A 252 0.71 -13.79 21.66
CA ARG A 252 1.05 -12.41 21.28
C ARG A 252 -0.20 -11.56 21.06
N PHE A 253 -1.20 -12.12 20.39
CA PHE A 253 -2.47 -11.44 20.13
C PHE A 253 -3.21 -11.12 21.43
N ARG A 254 -3.39 -12.13 22.31
CA ARG A 254 -4.03 -11.95 23.63
C ARG A 254 -3.35 -10.87 24.45
N LYS A 255 -2.01 -10.85 24.45
CA LYS A 255 -1.23 -9.83 25.15
C LYS A 255 -1.41 -8.44 24.53
N ALA A 256 -1.46 -8.35 23.21
CA ALA A 256 -1.64 -7.07 22.52
C ALA A 256 -3.04 -6.46 22.70
N THR A 257 -4.04 -7.30 22.96
CA THR A 257 -5.42 -6.87 23.22
C THR A 257 -5.75 -6.72 24.70
N GLU A 258 -4.81 -7.03 25.59
CA GLU A 258 -5.00 -6.96 27.04
C GLU A 258 -5.22 -5.51 27.49
N GLY A 259 -6.37 -5.24 28.11
CA GLY A 259 -6.75 -3.90 28.56
C GLY A 259 -7.26 -2.96 27.46
N LEU A 260 -7.42 -3.43 26.22
CA LEU A 260 -8.15 -2.67 25.20
C LEU A 260 -9.66 -2.67 25.48
N PRO A 261 -10.38 -1.61 25.07
CA PRO A 261 -11.84 -1.65 25.03
C PRO A 261 -12.31 -2.69 23.99
N GLU A 262 -13.56 -3.13 24.10
CA GLU A 262 -14.18 -4.15 23.24
C GLU A 262 -13.98 -3.87 21.74
N ALA A 263 -14.26 -2.63 21.29
CA ALA A 263 -14.03 -2.22 19.91
C ALA A 263 -12.58 -2.37 19.44
N GLY A 264 -11.60 -2.18 20.33
CA GLY A 264 -10.19 -2.39 20.04
C GLY A 264 -9.84 -3.88 19.91
N VAL A 265 -10.46 -4.73 20.73
CA VAL A 265 -10.32 -6.19 20.64
C VAL A 265 -10.93 -6.70 19.33
N GLU A 266 -12.10 -6.18 18.95
CA GLU A 266 -12.79 -6.54 17.71
C GLU A 266 -11.96 -6.18 16.46
N LEU A 267 -11.42 -4.95 16.40
CA LEU A 267 -10.56 -4.54 15.29
C LEU A 267 -9.30 -5.42 15.18
N ALA A 268 -8.68 -5.75 16.31
CA ALA A 268 -7.54 -6.66 16.33
C ALA A 268 -7.96 -8.07 15.85
N ALA A 269 -9.12 -8.56 16.30
CA ALA A 269 -9.63 -9.88 15.92
C ALA A 269 -9.94 -9.96 14.43
N ARG A 270 -10.47 -8.87 13.84
CA ARG A 270 -10.65 -8.72 12.40
C ARG A 270 -9.34 -8.96 11.68
N VAL A 271 -8.26 -8.23 12.00
CA VAL A 271 -6.96 -8.40 11.34
C VAL A 271 -6.46 -9.85 11.43
N ARG A 272 -6.54 -10.45 12.64
CA ARG A 272 -6.12 -11.82 12.90
C ARG A 272 -6.86 -12.86 12.05
N LEU A 273 -8.17 -12.68 11.85
CA LEU A 273 -9.03 -13.63 11.13
C LEU A 273 -9.04 -13.36 9.62
N PHE A 274 -8.92 -12.11 9.20
CA PHE A 274 -9.01 -11.70 7.80
C PHE A 274 -7.81 -12.20 7.00
N LEU A 275 -6.59 -12.07 7.54
CA LEU A 275 -5.35 -12.35 6.81
C LEU A 275 -5.18 -13.82 6.39
N PRO A 276 -5.31 -14.83 7.29
CA PRO A 276 -5.27 -16.23 6.85
C PRO A 276 -6.36 -16.56 5.83
N ARG A 277 -7.53 -15.94 5.98
CA ARG A 277 -8.66 -16.18 5.09
C ARG A 277 -8.40 -15.66 3.68
N ILE A 278 -7.92 -14.43 3.51
CA ILE A 278 -7.61 -13.91 2.15
C ILE A 278 -6.45 -14.63 1.48
N LEU A 279 -5.44 -15.06 2.27
CA LEU A 279 -4.34 -15.87 1.75
C LEU A 279 -4.82 -17.25 1.26
N SER A 280 -5.95 -17.75 1.75
CA SER A 280 -6.54 -19.01 1.27
C SER A 280 -7.20 -18.92 -0.11
N PHE A 281 -7.45 -17.71 -0.65
CA PHE A 281 -8.09 -17.50 -1.96
C PHE A 281 -7.11 -17.68 -3.13
N THR A 282 -6.29 -18.73 -3.09
CA THR A 282 -5.17 -18.95 -4.02
C THR A 282 -5.59 -19.08 -5.51
N ASP A 283 -6.88 -19.29 -5.78
CA ASP A 283 -7.47 -19.29 -7.12
C ASP A 283 -7.83 -17.88 -7.64
N ARG A 284 -7.68 -16.82 -6.82
CA ARG A 284 -8.17 -15.46 -7.11
C ARG A 284 -7.09 -14.39 -7.24
N TYR A 285 -5.82 -14.77 -7.17
CA TYR A 285 -4.69 -13.88 -7.36
C TYR A 285 -3.48 -14.65 -7.88
N ASP A 286 -2.57 -13.98 -8.57
CA ASP A 286 -1.34 -14.56 -9.13
C ASP A 286 -0.14 -14.36 -8.22
N ALA A 287 -0.14 -13.29 -7.43
CA ALA A 287 0.96 -12.89 -6.56
C ALA A 287 0.44 -12.32 -5.23
N VAL A 288 1.27 -12.36 -4.20
CA VAL A 288 0.97 -11.72 -2.91
C VAL A 288 1.88 -10.52 -2.71
N GLU A 289 1.30 -9.42 -2.28
CA GLU A 289 2.05 -8.27 -1.80
C GLU A 289 1.88 -8.09 -0.29
N PHE A 290 2.93 -7.67 0.39
CA PHE A 290 2.84 -7.24 1.79
C PHE A 290 3.64 -5.97 2.07
N HIS A 291 3.21 -5.22 3.07
CA HIS A 291 3.88 -4.03 3.57
C HIS A 291 4.79 -4.42 4.75
N SER A 292 6.09 -4.21 4.60
CA SER A 292 7.06 -4.41 5.68
C SER A 292 7.41 -3.07 6.32
N LEU A 293 6.67 -2.73 7.38
CA LEU A 293 6.85 -1.46 8.10
C LEU A 293 7.75 -1.62 9.34
N GLU A 294 8.21 -2.83 9.60
CA GLU A 294 9.03 -3.19 10.73
C GLU A 294 10.51 -2.83 10.50
N ASP A 295 11.16 -2.34 11.56
CA ASP A 295 12.56 -1.91 11.51
C ASP A 295 13.58 -3.07 11.65
N THR A 296 13.14 -4.33 11.57
CA THR A 296 14.01 -5.51 11.78
C THR A 296 14.40 -6.16 10.45
N ALA A 297 15.63 -6.66 10.36
CA ALA A 297 16.12 -7.32 9.15
C ALA A 297 15.43 -8.67 8.92
N GLU A 298 14.96 -9.28 10.00
CA GLU A 298 14.34 -10.60 10.05
C GLU A 298 12.86 -10.58 9.65
N ALA A 299 12.20 -9.41 9.71
CA ALA A 299 10.77 -9.29 9.44
C ALA A 299 10.37 -9.79 8.05
N ILE A 300 11.11 -9.42 7.00
CA ILE A 300 10.78 -9.84 5.63
C ILE A 300 10.85 -11.37 5.49
N PRO A 301 11.98 -12.05 5.82
CA PRO A 301 12.03 -13.52 5.74
C PRO A 301 10.98 -14.23 6.59
N GLY A 302 10.70 -13.77 7.81
CA GLY A 302 9.70 -14.38 8.67
C GLY A 302 8.28 -14.21 8.14
N THR A 303 7.91 -13.00 7.73
CA THR A 303 6.63 -12.73 7.09
C THR A 303 6.43 -13.55 5.82
N VAL A 304 7.46 -13.69 4.97
CA VAL A 304 7.39 -14.54 3.77
C VAL A 304 7.12 -16.00 4.12
N ARG A 305 7.82 -16.57 5.13
CA ARG A 305 7.56 -17.95 5.56
C ARG A 305 6.14 -18.12 6.12
N TRP A 306 5.69 -17.16 6.91
CA TRP A 306 4.33 -17.17 7.44
C TRP A 306 3.28 -17.11 6.32
N ILE A 307 3.42 -16.20 5.35
CA ILE A 307 2.55 -16.10 4.16
C ILE A 307 2.50 -17.44 3.41
N ARG A 308 3.67 -18.04 3.14
CA ARG A 308 3.75 -19.36 2.48
C ARG A 308 3.02 -20.45 3.25
N ARG A 309 3.11 -20.43 4.58
CA ARG A 309 2.39 -21.37 5.46
C ARG A 309 0.87 -21.20 5.33
N GLN A 310 0.38 -19.96 5.36
CA GLN A 310 -1.06 -19.67 5.26
C GLN A 310 -1.65 -20.03 3.89
N MET A 311 -0.90 -19.85 2.80
CA MET A 311 -1.36 -20.22 1.46
C MET A 311 -1.45 -21.74 1.22
N GLY A 312 -0.90 -22.57 2.12
CA GLY A 312 -0.88 -24.02 1.96
C GLY A 312 -0.13 -24.45 0.70
N GLU A 313 -0.47 -25.60 0.11
CA GLU A 313 0.16 -26.09 -1.13
C GLU A 313 -0.23 -25.28 -2.37
N GLY A 314 -1.48 -24.80 -2.43
CA GLY A 314 -2.04 -24.11 -3.61
C GLY A 314 -1.39 -22.76 -3.95
N GLY A 315 -0.67 -22.13 -3.02
CA GLY A 315 0.01 -20.84 -3.26
C GLY A 315 1.52 -20.85 -3.05
N ARG A 316 2.18 -22.00 -2.84
CA ARG A 316 3.64 -22.02 -2.51
C ARG A 316 4.55 -21.46 -3.58
N GLU A 317 4.13 -21.51 -4.84
CA GLU A 317 4.95 -21.06 -5.97
C GLU A 317 4.65 -19.62 -6.40
N LYS A 318 3.53 -19.03 -5.94
CA LYS A 318 3.13 -17.67 -6.34
C LYS A 318 4.17 -16.64 -5.90
N PRO A 319 4.59 -15.67 -6.71
CA PRO A 319 5.56 -14.66 -6.26
C PRO A 319 5.03 -13.86 -5.05
N ILE A 320 5.94 -13.46 -4.15
CA ILE A 320 5.64 -12.63 -2.97
C ILE A 320 6.49 -11.37 -3.03
N TRP A 321 5.85 -10.20 -2.96
CA TRP A 321 6.48 -8.89 -3.08
C TRP A 321 6.39 -8.14 -1.76
N ALA A 322 7.46 -7.44 -1.39
CA ALA A 322 7.43 -6.47 -0.30
C ALA A 322 7.22 -5.07 -0.90
N GLY A 323 5.97 -4.63 -1.00
CA GLY A 323 5.57 -3.42 -1.71
C GLY A 323 5.93 -2.12 -1.00
N THR A 324 5.91 -2.16 0.34
CA THR A 324 6.37 -1.06 1.18
C THR A 324 7.52 -1.52 2.05
N ARG A 325 8.58 -0.70 2.13
CA ARG A 325 9.56 -0.81 3.20
C ARG A 325 9.88 0.54 3.81
N ARG A 326 9.75 0.65 5.13
CA ARG A 326 10.25 1.81 5.89
C ARG A 326 11.40 1.39 6.78
N ALA A 327 12.53 2.08 6.66
CA ALA A 327 13.62 1.98 7.64
C ALA A 327 13.66 3.28 8.46
N ARG A 328 13.46 3.20 9.77
CA ARG A 328 13.71 4.36 10.64
C ARG A 328 15.21 4.58 10.78
N SER A 329 15.69 5.76 10.38
CA SER A 329 17.03 6.18 10.79
C SER A 329 17.03 6.40 12.30
N ARG A 330 17.79 5.59 13.04
CA ARG A 330 18.16 5.96 14.41
C ARG A 330 18.98 7.22 14.29
N ARG A 331 18.47 8.35 14.81
CA ARG A 331 19.31 9.55 14.99
C ARG A 331 20.56 9.09 15.75
N PRO A 332 21.78 9.40 15.26
CA PRO A 332 22.97 9.14 16.05
C PRO A 332 22.76 9.85 17.38
N THR A 333 22.76 9.08 18.46
CA THR A 333 22.86 9.63 19.79
C THR A 333 24.09 10.52 19.77
N ARG A 334 23.90 11.83 20.01
CA ARG A 334 25.02 12.75 20.21
C ARG A 334 25.93 12.07 21.23
N SER A 335 27.09 11.61 20.78
CA SER A 335 28.13 11.17 21.69
C SER A 335 28.38 12.35 22.62
N ALA A 336 28.16 12.13 23.91
CA ALA A 336 28.52 13.09 24.91
C ALA A 336 30.03 13.34 24.75
N SER A 337 30.38 14.56 24.37
CA SER A 337 31.76 15.04 24.45
C SER A 337 32.27 14.80 25.87
N PRO A 338 33.49 14.26 26.07
CA PRO A 338 34.02 14.00 27.39
C PRO A 338 34.32 15.36 28.05
N ARG A 339 33.44 15.83 28.93
CA ARG A 339 33.77 16.90 29.87
C ARG A 339 34.27 16.29 31.17
N ALA A 340 35.40 16.85 31.59
CA ALA A 340 36.25 16.48 32.69
C ALA A 340 35.53 16.30 34.04
N ALA A 341 36.18 15.46 34.83
CA ALA A 341 36.06 15.22 36.27
C ALA A 341 35.39 16.32 37.11
N GLY A 342 34.46 15.88 37.97
CA GLY A 342 33.90 16.67 39.06
C GLY A 342 32.99 15.82 39.92
N SER A 343 33.57 15.20 40.95
CA SER A 343 32.91 14.38 41.97
C SER A 343 31.72 15.08 42.66
N ARG A 344 30.63 14.34 42.92
CA ARG A 344 30.04 14.17 44.27
C ARG A 344 28.86 13.18 44.25
N PHE A 345 28.89 12.29 45.24
CA PHE A 345 27.90 11.30 45.62
C PHE A 345 26.53 11.92 45.99
N ARG A 346 25.44 11.25 45.64
CA ARG A 346 24.35 10.94 46.60
C ARG A 346 23.47 9.78 46.11
N THR A 347 23.21 8.88 47.04
CA THR A 347 22.37 7.68 47.01
C THR A 347 20.88 8.02 47.02
N GLY A 348 20.05 7.23 46.35
CA GLY A 348 18.59 7.30 46.47
C GLY A 348 17.88 6.22 45.65
N SER A 349 17.37 5.22 46.35
CA SER A 349 16.49 4.15 45.87
C SER A 349 15.16 4.66 45.33
N GLY A 350 14.66 4.07 44.26
CA GLY A 350 13.28 4.23 43.81
C GLY A 350 13.02 3.41 42.56
N SER A 351 12.26 2.32 42.71
CA SER A 351 11.75 1.53 41.60
C SER A 351 10.83 2.39 40.73
N ALA A 352 11.10 2.43 39.42
CA ALA A 352 10.20 2.97 38.44
C ALA A 352 9.84 1.86 37.47
N THR A 353 8.68 1.24 37.71
CA THR A 353 7.97 0.42 36.74
C THR A 353 7.75 1.28 35.49
N ARG A 354 8.52 1.03 34.43
CA ARG A 354 8.27 1.64 33.12
C ARG A 354 7.08 0.93 32.50
N ILE A 355 5.92 1.57 32.56
CA ILE A 355 4.80 1.26 31.68
C ILE A 355 5.27 1.56 30.26
N LYS A 356 5.48 0.51 29.46
CA LYS A 356 5.67 0.63 28.01
C LYS A 356 4.30 0.79 27.38
N THR A 357 3.95 2.03 27.03
CA THR A 357 2.83 2.31 26.13
C THR A 357 3.18 1.77 24.74
N LEU A 358 2.40 0.80 24.25
CA LEU A 358 2.43 0.38 22.84
C LEU A 358 1.89 1.54 22.00
N PHE A 359 2.70 2.04 21.07
CA PHE A 359 2.27 3.02 20.08
C PHE A 359 1.72 2.28 18.87
N PHE A 360 0.41 2.40 18.62
CA PHE A 360 -0.18 2.09 17.31
C PHE A 360 0.02 3.32 16.40
N TRP A 361 0.77 3.08 15.32
CA TRP A 361 0.93 3.88 14.11
C TRP A 361 1.35 5.37 14.21
N GLY A 362 2.48 5.67 13.56
CA GLY A 362 2.93 7.02 13.24
C GLY A 362 2.65 7.35 11.78
N ALA A 363 1.51 8.00 11.53
CA ALA A 363 1.21 8.68 10.28
C ALA A 363 1.43 10.20 10.44
N ILE A 364 2.37 10.70 9.62
CA ILE A 364 2.29 11.92 8.81
C ILE A 364 1.56 13.13 9.42
N ALA A 365 2.35 14.15 9.80
CA ALA A 365 1.97 15.56 9.81
C ALA A 365 3.13 16.40 9.26
#